data_AF-A0A133KH83-F1
#
_entry.id   AF-A0A133KH83-F1
#
_cell.length_a   1.000
_cell.length_b   1.000
_cell.length_c   1.000
_cell.angle_alpha   90.00
_cell.angle_beta   90.00
_cell.angle_gamma   90.00
#
_symmetry.space_group_name_H-M   'P 1'
#
loop_
_entity.id
_entity.type
_entity.pdbx_description
1 polymer ?
#
loop_
_entity_poly.entity_id
_entity_poly.type
_entity_poly.pdbx_seq_one_letter_code
_entity_poly.pdbx_strand_id
1 'polypeptide(L)'
;MIKISSLLDQEKIKEGMEKGILKEWMITTYSDFRNSLLDDSAPYPCYFAVEAEKNGLIRYIFAESAYDTHELLNIRDGVYEYIKSYKSIGKRTTLVIFFKPSENELRAEDYKKQFWNVVKFLNENDPEPWPSEIPKDPNHPEWEFCFGG
;
A
#
# COMPACT_ATOMS: atom_id res chain seq x y z
N MET A 1 22.00 -12.21 1.57
CA MET A 1 21.49 -10.84 1.77
C MET A 1 20.12 -10.96 2.40
N ILE A 2 19.94 -10.46 3.61
CA ILE A 2 18.64 -10.45 4.28
C ILE A 2 17.78 -9.45 3.51
N LYS A 3 16.74 -9.94 2.84
CA LYS A 3 15.75 -9.12 2.15
C LYS A 3 15.07 -8.29 3.24
N ILE A 4 15.36 -6.98 3.31
CA ILE A 4 14.54 -6.08 4.13
C ILE A 4 13.14 -6.22 3.54
N SER A 5 12.22 -6.78 4.32
CA SER A 5 10.81 -6.82 3.94
C SER A 5 10.38 -5.40 3.58
N SER A 6 9.80 -5.23 2.40
CA SER A 6 9.24 -3.95 1.96
C SER A 6 8.03 -3.54 2.81
N LEU A 7 7.54 -4.43 3.68
CA LEU A 7 6.40 -4.25 4.54
C LEU A 7 6.82 -3.71 5.93
N LEU A 8 6.48 -2.44 6.16
CA LEU A 8 6.81 -1.71 7.38
C LEU A 8 5.59 -1.59 8.30
N ASP A 9 5.83 -1.55 9.61
CA ASP A 9 4.86 -1.08 10.61
C ASP A 9 5.32 0.28 11.16
N GLN A 10 4.57 0.85 12.11
CA GLN A 10 4.87 2.16 12.68
C GLN A 10 6.20 2.19 13.44
N GLU A 11 6.58 1.08 14.11
CA GLU A 11 7.84 1.00 14.84
C GLU A 11 9.04 0.98 13.88
N LYS A 12 8.96 0.20 12.79
CA LYS A 12 9.99 0.21 11.74
C LYS A 12 10.12 1.56 11.04
N ILE A 13 9.01 2.26 10.81
CA ILE A 13 9.03 3.62 10.24
C ILE A 13 9.75 4.57 11.20
N LYS A 14 9.38 4.55 12.49
CA LYS A 14 10.01 5.38 13.53
C LYS A 14 11.50 5.10 13.65
N GLU A 15 11.90 3.83 13.70
CA GLU A 15 13.31 3.43 13.72
C GLU A 15 14.05 3.93 12.47
N GLY A 16 13.43 3.83 11.30
CA GLY A 16 13.97 4.32 10.04
C GLY A 16 14.16 5.84 10.01
N MET A 17 13.27 6.60 10.66
CA MET A 17 13.42 8.06 10.85
C MET A 17 14.59 8.37 11.78
N GLU A 18 14.64 7.73 12.95
CA GLU A 18 15.69 7.96 13.96
C GLU A 18 17.09 7.63 13.45
N LYS A 19 17.22 6.61 12.60
CA LYS A 19 18.48 6.17 12.00
C LYS A 19 18.86 6.93 10.72
N GLY A 20 18.02 7.85 10.23
CA GLY A 20 18.25 8.56 8.97
C GLY A 20 18.24 7.66 7.74
N ILE A 21 17.49 6.56 7.78
CA ILE A 21 17.36 5.59 6.67
C ILE A 21 16.27 6.04 5.71
N LEU A 22 15.17 6.59 6.23
CA LEU A 22 14.05 7.07 5.39
C LEU A 22 14.43 8.38 4.70
N LYS A 23 14.06 8.47 3.42
CA LYS A 23 14.20 9.70 2.63
C LYS A 23 13.16 10.71 3.10
N GLU A 24 13.48 11.99 2.94
CA GLU A 24 12.60 13.11 3.35
C GLU A 24 11.16 12.95 2.86
N TRP A 25 10.97 12.60 1.59
CA TRP A 25 9.63 12.43 1.02
C TRP A 25 8.82 11.35 1.73
N MET A 26 9.45 10.25 2.16
CA MET A 26 8.79 9.15 2.88
C MET A 26 8.31 9.61 4.26
N ILE A 27 9.16 10.40 4.94
CA ILE A 27 8.87 10.97 6.26
C ILE A 27 7.70 11.94 6.18
N THR A 28 7.76 12.88 5.24
CA THR A 28 6.71 13.88 5.03
C THR A 28 5.38 13.23 4.66
N THR A 29 5.36 12.34 3.66
CA THR A 29 4.13 11.67 3.23
C THR A 29 3.51 10.81 4.34
N TYR A 30 4.31 10.07 5.10
CA TYR A 30 3.81 9.31 6.25
C TYR A 30 3.23 10.22 7.33
N SER A 31 3.95 11.30 7.68
CA SER A 31 3.52 12.24 8.73
C SER A 31 2.22 12.95 8.34
N ASP A 32 2.12 13.43 7.10
CA ASP A 32 0.92 14.09 6.59
C ASP A 32 -0.28 13.15 6.56
N PHE A 33 -0.08 11.91 6.09
CA PHE A 33 -1.11 10.88 6.11
C PHE A 33 -1.59 10.55 7.52
N ARG A 34 -0.67 10.34 8.46
CA ARG A 34 -0.99 10.04 9.86
C ARG A 34 -1.71 11.21 10.53
N ASN A 35 -1.26 12.44 10.30
CA ASN A 35 -1.91 13.64 10.82
C ASN A 35 -3.33 13.76 10.28
N SER A 36 -3.55 13.51 8.98
CA SER A 36 -4.88 13.51 8.37
C SER A 36 -5.79 12.41 8.92
N LEU A 37 -5.26 11.21 9.18
CA LEU A 37 -6.03 10.11 9.78
C LEU A 37 -6.46 10.41 11.21
N LEU A 38 -5.64 11.13 11.98
CA LEU A 38 -5.83 11.36 13.41
C LEU A 38 -6.39 12.76 13.71
N ASP A 39 -6.75 13.52 12.68
CA ASP A 39 -7.35 14.85 12.85
C ASP A 39 -8.80 14.74 13.32
N ASP A 40 -9.03 15.02 14.60
CA ASP A 40 -10.36 15.04 15.19
C ASP A 40 -11.22 16.24 14.70
N SER A 41 -10.58 17.29 14.13
CA SER A 41 -11.27 18.48 13.59
C SER A 41 -11.78 18.28 12.16
N ALA A 42 -11.15 17.39 11.40
CA ALA A 42 -11.54 17.00 10.05
C ALA A 42 -11.55 15.46 9.93
N PRO A 43 -12.63 14.80 10.41
CA PRO A 43 -12.66 13.36 10.53
C PRO A 43 -12.40 12.64 9.22
N TYR A 44 -11.43 11.73 9.22
CA TYR A 44 -11.12 10.91 8.06
C TYR A 44 -12.31 9.99 7.70
N PRO A 45 -12.68 9.86 6.41
CA PRO A 45 -13.92 9.18 6.02
C PRO A 45 -13.94 7.67 6.30
N CYS A 46 -12.77 7.06 6.51
CA CYS A 46 -12.64 5.63 6.77
C CYS A 46 -12.34 5.34 8.25
N TYR A 47 -13.39 5.04 9.03
CA TYR A 47 -13.26 4.63 10.43
C TYR A 47 -12.25 3.49 10.63
N PHE A 48 -12.25 2.49 9.73
CA PHE A 48 -11.34 1.34 9.85
C PHE A 48 -9.87 1.71 9.67
N ALA A 49 -9.55 2.67 8.81
CA ALA A 49 -8.17 3.14 8.64
C ALA A 49 -7.70 3.89 9.90
N VAL A 50 -8.57 4.73 10.48
CA VAL A 50 -8.27 5.45 11.73
C VAL A 50 -8.04 4.47 12.89
N GLU A 51 -8.93 3.49 13.05
CA GLU A 51 -8.80 2.46 14.09
C GLU A 51 -7.52 1.62 13.88
N ALA A 52 -7.23 1.24 12.63
CA ALA A 52 -6.02 0.50 12.31
C ALA A 52 -4.74 1.30 12.63
N GLU A 53 -4.71 2.60 12.33
CA GLU A 53 -3.58 3.48 12.67
C GLU A 53 -3.41 3.59 14.19
N LYS A 54 -4.49 3.86 14.93
CA LYS A 54 -4.43 4.00 16.40
C LYS A 54 -3.93 2.73 17.10
N ASN A 55 -4.16 1.56 16.50
CA ASN A 55 -3.81 0.25 17.08
C ASN A 55 -2.58 -0.41 16.44
N GLY A 56 -1.83 0.27 15.55
CA GLY A 56 -0.65 -0.31 14.91
C GLY A 56 -0.94 -1.45 13.92
N LEU A 57 -2.16 -1.50 13.38
CA LEU A 57 -2.65 -2.54 12.47
C LEU A 57 -2.48 -2.17 10.98
N ILE A 58 -1.90 -1.01 10.69
CA ILE A 58 -1.51 -0.63 9.33
C ILE A 58 -0.13 -1.22 9.00
N ARG A 59 0.04 -1.64 7.76
CA ARG A 59 1.34 -1.88 7.15
C ARG A 59 1.56 -0.94 5.97
N TYR A 60 2.81 -0.54 5.77
CA TYR A 60 3.19 0.45 4.78
C TYR A 60 4.22 -0.10 3.82
N ILE A 61 4.14 0.33 2.57
CA ILE A 61 5.15 0.12 1.53
C ILE A 61 5.46 1.49 0.94
N PHE A 62 6.74 1.79 0.71
CA PHE A 62 7.18 2.96 -0.03
C PHE A 62 7.76 2.53 -1.37
N ALA A 63 7.37 3.21 -2.44
CA ALA A 63 7.88 2.98 -3.78
C ALA A 63 8.31 4.30 -4.43
N GLU A 64 9.46 4.31 -5.08
CA GLU A 64 9.96 5.50 -5.79
C GLU A 64 9.15 5.81 -7.06
N SER A 65 8.44 4.83 -7.62
CA SER A 65 7.67 5.00 -8.85
C SER A 65 6.55 3.98 -8.98
N ALA A 66 5.40 4.42 -9.51
CA ALA A 66 4.29 3.56 -9.91
C ALA A 66 4.48 2.93 -11.31
N TYR A 67 5.59 3.22 -12.00
CA TYR A 67 5.87 2.80 -13.38
C TYR A 67 7.19 2.06 -13.55
N ASP A 68 8.07 2.10 -12.54
CA ASP A 68 9.32 1.35 -12.57
C ASP A 68 9.07 -0.12 -12.24
N THR A 69 9.60 -1.04 -13.06
CA THR A 69 9.35 -2.48 -12.90
C THR A 69 9.97 -3.04 -11.62
N HIS A 70 11.12 -2.54 -11.18
CA HIS A 70 11.75 -3.02 -9.95
C HIS A 70 10.93 -2.60 -8.72
N GLU A 71 10.47 -1.34 -8.69
CA GLU A 71 9.57 -0.84 -7.65
C GLU A 71 8.24 -1.63 -7.62
N LEU A 72 7.66 -1.91 -8.78
CA LEU A 72 6.43 -2.69 -8.89
C LEU A 72 6.60 -4.15 -8.42
N LEU A 73 7.76 -4.77 -8.66
CA LEU A 73 8.09 -6.10 -8.10
C LEU A 73 8.25 -6.06 -6.57
N ASN A 74 8.81 -4.99 -6.02
CA ASN A 74 8.92 -4.81 -4.57
C ASN A 74 7.54 -4.62 -3.92
N ILE A 75 6.62 -3.91 -4.60
CA ILE A 75 5.22 -3.80 -4.19
C ILE A 75 4.54 -5.16 -4.24
N ARG A 76 4.67 -5.91 -5.35
CA ARG A 76 4.12 -7.27 -5.48
C ARG A 76 4.53 -8.14 -4.30
N ASP A 77 5.83 -8.20 -4.00
CA ASP A 77 6.36 -9.02 -2.92
C ASP A 77 5.82 -8.57 -1.54
N GLY A 78 5.70 -7.26 -1.31
CA GLY A 78 5.17 -6.71 -0.07
C GLY A 78 3.66 -6.93 0.12
N VAL A 79 2.87 -6.80 -0.95
CA VAL A 79 1.43 -7.11 -0.93
C VAL A 79 1.24 -8.60 -0.64
N TYR A 80 2.04 -9.47 -1.27
CA TYR A 80 1.95 -10.91 -1.06
C TYR A 80 2.32 -11.28 0.39
N GLU A 81 3.39 -10.69 0.93
CA GLU A 81 3.77 -10.85 2.34
C GLU A 81 2.65 -10.37 3.28
N TYR A 82 2.03 -9.24 3.00
CA TYR A 82 0.89 -8.73 3.76
C TYR A 82 -0.28 -9.72 3.76
N ILE A 83 -0.67 -10.25 2.59
CA ILE A 83 -1.78 -11.22 2.46
C ILE A 83 -1.49 -12.53 3.21
N LYS A 84 -0.23 -12.99 3.23
CA LYS A 84 0.12 -14.20 4.00
C LYS A 84 0.17 -13.95 5.51
N SER A 85 0.30 -12.70 5.97
CA SER A 85 0.53 -12.38 7.39
C SER A 85 -0.62 -11.63 8.07
N TYR A 86 -1.58 -11.03 7.34
CA TYR A 86 -2.57 -10.10 7.93
C TYR A 86 -3.36 -10.68 9.09
N LYS A 87 -3.68 -11.98 9.08
CA LYS A 87 -4.42 -12.66 10.16
C LYS A 87 -3.67 -12.62 11.50
N SER A 88 -2.34 -12.60 11.46
CA SER A 88 -1.49 -12.44 12.65
C SER A 88 -1.34 -10.99 13.10
N ILE A 89 -1.57 -10.03 12.20
CA ILE A 89 -1.54 -8.60 12.51
C ILE A 89 -2.83 -8.22 13.25
N GLY A 90 -4.00 -8.62 12.74
CA GLY A 90 -5.28 -8.34 13.38
C GLY A 90 -6.49 -8.82 12.59
N LYS A 91 -7.69 -8.70 13.19
CA LYS A 91 -8.96 -9.09 12.54
C LYS A 91 -9.30 -8.16 11.36
N ARG A 92 -8.95 -6.88 11.46
CA ARG A 92 -9.11 -5.86 10.42
C ARG A 92 -7.82 -5.07 10.36
N THR A 93 -7.18 -5.08 9.22
CA THR A 93 -5.87 -4.47 8.99
C THR A 93 -5.93 -3.61 7.74
N THR A 94 -4.96 -2.73 7.57
CA THR A 94 -4.89 -1.85 6.39
C THR A 94 -3.50 -1.95 5.79
N LEU A 95 -3.44 -2.01 4.46
CA LEU A 95 -2.19 -1.83 3.71
C LEU A 95 -2.22 -0.46 3.05
N VAL A 96 -1.16 0.31 3.22
CA VAL A 96 -0.97 1.62 2.59
C VAL A 96 0.29 1.57 1.74
N ILE A 97 0.19 1.95 0.47
CA ILE A 97 1.33 2.00 -0.45
C ILE A 97 1.52 3.45 -0.84
N PHE A 98 2.67 4.02 -0.48
CA PHE A 98 3.04 5.37 -0.86
C PHE A 98 3.94 5.35 -2.09
N PHE A 99 3.58 6.18 -3.06
CA PHE A 99 4.43 6.46 -4.21
C PHE A 99 5.06 7.82 -4.01
N LYS A 100 6.32 7.97 -4.43
CA LYS A 100 7.00 9.27 -4.38
C LYS A 100 6.16 10.33 -5.11
N PRO A 101 5.82 11.44 -4.44
CA PRO A 101 5.07 12.51 -5.07
C PRO A 101 5.77 13.07 -6.31
N SER A 102 4.99 13.41 -7.33
CA SER A 102 5.48 14.14 -8.50
C SER A 102 5.88 15.56 -8.10
N GLU A 103 6.96 16.08 -8.70
CA GLU A 103 7.37 17.49 -8.54
C GLU A 103 6.31 18.46 -9.08
N ASN A 104 5.55 18.02 -10.08
CA ASN A 104 4.45 18.77 -10.68
C ASN A 104 3.11 18.27 -10.18
N GLU A 105 2.14 19.19 -10.06
CA GLU A 105 0.75 18.85 -9.78
C GLU A 105 0.20 17.92 -10.85
N LEU A 106 -0.38 16.80 -10.42
CA LEU A 106 -1.00 15.81 -11.29
C LEU A 106 -2.50 16.03 -11.35
N ARG A 107 -3.09 15.75 -12.51
CA ARG A 107 -4.55 15.73 -12.64
C ARG A 107 -5.10 14.43 -12.05
N ALA A 108 -6.37 14.42 -11.66
CA ALA A 108 -7.05 13.22 -11.17
C ALA A 108 -6.92 12.02 -12.14
N GLU A 109 -6.95 12.28 -13.45
CA GLU A 109 -6.79 11.24 -14.47
C GLU A 109 -5.38 10.62 -14.48
N ASP A 110 -4.34 11.37 -14.07
CA ASP A 110 -2.98 10.83 -14.00
C ASP A 110 -2.81 9.91 -12.79
N TYR A 111 -3.42 10.24 -11.65
CA TYR A 111 -3.50 9.33 -10.51
C TYR A 111 -4.31 8.07 -10.84
N LYS A 112 -5.41 8.21 -11.59
CA LYS A 112 -6.19 7.06 -12.07
C LYS A 112 -5.34 6.13 -12.95
N LYS A 113 -4.54 6.69 -13.87
CA LYS A 113 -3.61 5.89 -14.69
C LYS A 113 -2.55 5.19 -13.83
N GLN A 114 -1.98 5.86 -12.84
CA GLN A 114 -1.02 5.26 -11.91
C GLN A 114 -1.65 4.08 -11.16
N PHE A 115 -2.84 4.28 -10.59
CA PHE A 115 -3.58 3.23 -9.89
C PHE A 115 -3.79 2.00 -10.78
N TRP A 116 -4.31 2.19 -12.00
CA TRP A 116 -4.57 1.08 -12.90
C TRP A 116 -3.29 0.41 -13.42
N ASN A 117 -2.19 1.16 -13.58
CA ASN A 117 -0.90 0.56 -13.91
C ASN A 117 -0.44 -0.43 -12.83
N VAL A 118 -0.53 -0.03 -11.56
CA VAL A 118 -0.14 -0.88 -10.42
C VAL A 118 -1.06 -2.10 -10.31
N VAL A 119 -2.38 -1.90 -10.37
CA VAL A 119 -3.37 -3.01 -10.29
C VAL A 119 -3.15 -4.01 -11.41
N LYS A 120 -2.97 -3.53 -12.64
CA LYS A 120 -2.69 -4.39 -13.80
C LYS A 120 -1.37 -5.15 -13.62
N PHE A 121 -0.31 -4.48 -13.18
CA PHE A 121 0.98 -5.14 -12.96
C PHE A 121 0.87 -6.25 -11.91
N LEU A 122 0.19 -6.00 -10.79
CA LEU A 122 -0.05 -7.00 -9.75
C LEU A 122 -0.82 -8.20 -10.29
N ASN A 123 -1.87 -7.97 -11.09
CA ASN A 123 -2.62 -9.05 -11.71
C ASN A 123 -1.77 -9.91 -12.67
N GLU A 124 -0.96 -9.27 -13.52
CA GLU A 124 -0.09 -9.95 -14.48
C GLU A 124 1.07 -10.71 -13.82
N ASN A 125 1.42 -10.35 -12.58
CA ASN A 125 2.53 -10.92 -11.84
C ASN A 125 2.09 -11.59 -10.53
N ASP A 126 0.82 -12.02 -10.43
CA ASP A 126 0.33 -12.76 -9.27
C ASP A 126 1.11 -14.07 -9.11
N PRO A 127 1.71 -14.34 -7.93
CA PRO A 127 2.36 -15.63 -7.67
C PRO A 127 1.40 -16.82 -7.66
N GLU A 128 0.10 -16.58 -7.49
CA GLU A 128 -0.94 -17.60 -7.35
C GLU A 128 -1.94 -17.50 -8.52
N PRO A 129 -2.62 -18.60 -8.88
CA PRO A 129 -3.64 -18.55 -9.93
C PRO A 129 -4.85 -17.73 -9.50
N TRP A 130 -5.44 -16.98 -10.43
CA TRP A 130 -6.71 -16.29 -10.22
C TRP A 130 -7.80 -17.27 -9.76
N PRO A 131 -8.58 -16.96 -8.70
CA PRO A 131 -9.58 -17.87 -8.15
C PRO A 131 -10.65 -18.22 -9.18
N SER A 132 -11.01 -19.50 -9.24
CA SER A 132 -11.86 -20.07 -10.30
C SER A 132 -13.29 -19.55 -10.30
N GLU A 133 -13.75 -19.11 -9.14
CA GLU A 133 -15.09 -18.62 -8.83
C GLU A 133 -15.26 -17.13 -9.10
N ILE A 134 -14.15 -16.38 -9.25
CA ILE A 134 -14.21 -14.94 -9.52
C ILE A 134 -14.09 -14.69 -11.03
N PRO A 135 -15.04 -13.97 -11.64
CA PRO A 135 -14.97 -13.56 -13.04
C PRO A 135 -13.67 -12.82 -13.38
N LYS A 136 -13.17 -12.98 -14.61
CA LYS A 136 -11.99 -12.25 -15.10
C LYS A 136 -12.31 -10.92 -15.79
N ASP A 137 -13.57 -10.74 -16.21
CA ASP A 137 -14.01 -9.50 -16.85
C ASP A 137 -14.25 -8.42 -15.79
N PRO A 138 -13.49 -7.29 -15.80
CA PRO A 138 -13.68 -6.20 -14.84
C PRO A 138 -15.04 -5.49 -14.94
N ASN A 139 -15.82 -5.75 -15.99
CA ASN A 139 -17.20 -5.23 -16.12
C ASN A 139 -18.25 -6.18 -15.54
N HIS A 140 -17.85 -7.39 -15.11
CA HIS A 140 -18.78 -8.32 -14.49
C HIS A 140 -19.17 -7.82 -13.09
N PRO A 141 -20.46 -7.86 -12.68
CA PRO A 141 -20.90 -7.33 -11.39
C PRO A 141 -20.31 -8.04 -10.17
N GLU A 142 -19.92 -9.31 -10.34
CA GLU A 142 -19.23 -10.12 -9.31
C GLU A 142 -17.70 -10.07 -9.43
N TRP A 143 -17.16 -9.24 -10.33
CA TRP A 143 -15.71 -9.08 -10.42
C TRP A 143 -15.18 -8.37 -9.18
N GLU A 144 -14.11 -8.92 -8.63
CA GLU A 144 -13.29 -8.25 -7.63
C GLU A 144 -11.82 -8.46 -7.97
N PHE A 145 -10.99 -7.47 -7.64
CA PHE A 145 -9.55 -7.61 -7.79
C PHE A 145 -9.02 -8.66 -6.80
N CYS A 146 -8.50 -9.76 -7.31
CA CYS A 146 -7.84 -10.80 -6.54
C CYS A 146 -6.33 -10.70 -6.70
N PHE A 147 -5.60 -10.96 -5.61
CA PHE A 147 -4.15 -11.10 -5.63
C PHE A 147 -3.72 -12.11 -4.57
N GLY A 148 -2.83 -13.04 -4.92
CA GLY A 148 -2.35 -14.07 -3.99
C GLY A 148 -3.32 -15.25 -3.79
N GLY A 149 -4.18 -15.51 -4.77
CA GLY A 149 -5.09 -16.65 -4.82
C GLY A 149 -6.43 -16.38 -4.18
#